data_AF-A0A5N7AUC1-F1
#
_entry.id   AF-A0A5N7AUC1-F1
#
_cell.length_a   1.000
_cell.length_b   1.000
_cell.length_c   1.000
_cell.angle_alpha   90.00
_cell.angle_beta   90.00
_cell.angle_gamma   90.00
#
_symmetry.space_group_name_H-M   'P 1'
#
loop_
_entity.id
_entity.type
_entity.pdbx_description
1 polymer ?
#
loop_
_entity_poly.entity_id
_entity_poly.type
_entity_poly.pdbx_seq_one_letter_code
_entity_poly.pdbx_strand_id
1 'polypeptide(L)'
;MKIQLLSSLLAASLVSSTAATDTHFPRNVEVDRDQYIQCLLNNRAWPKPPSGQAEQSARWQAVSKYEWCLVEDIKRLNKVPPSEATFQKLSDSCESKAVSDIVLPDIDKKHLTLLVGYTAYTAVDIHKECSGQE
;
A
#
# COMPACT_ATOMS: atom_id res chain seq x y z
N MET A 1 22.28 -16.95 58.46
CA MET A 1 21.14 -17.78 58.02
C MET A 1 20.85 -17.49 56.54
N LYS A 2 20.76 -18.57 55.76
CA LYS A 2 20.05 -18.81 54.48
C LYS A 2 20.18 -17.84 53.29
N ILE A 3 20.66 -18.44 52.19
CA ILE A 3 20.45 -18.11 50.78
C ILE A 3 19.05 -18.61 50.35
N GLN A 4 18.34 -17.82 49.52
CA GLN A 4 17.36 -18.22 48.47
C GLN A 4 17.37 -17.05 47.46
N LEU A 5 17.80 -17.12 46.18
CA LEU A 5 17.61 -18.02 45.04
C LEU A 5 16.13 -18.30 44.69
N LEU A 6 15.72 -17.80 43.51
CA LEU A 6 14.85 -18.39 42.46
C LEU A 6 14.45 -17.24 41.50
N SER A 7 15.05 -17.09 40.32
CA SER A 7 14.85 -17.87 39.08
C SER A 7 13.46 -17.69 38.46
N SER A 8 13.41 -17.00 37.32
CA SER A 8 12.62 -17.36 36.12
C SER A 8 13.06 -16.44 34.98
N LEU A 9 14.02 -16.86 34.14
CA LEU A 9 13.76 -17.56 32.89
C LEU A 9 12.77 -16.82 31.99
N LEU A 10 13.28 -15.96 31.11
CA LEU A 10 12.76 -15.90 29.74
C LEU A 10 13.93 -16.18 28.80
N ALA A 11 13.99 -17.44 28.37
CA ALA A 11 14.73 -17.84 27.20
C ALA A 11 13.89 -17.46 25.98
N ALA A 12 14.45 -16.61 25.12
CA ALA A 12 14.09 -16.53 23.72
C ALA A 12 15.41 -16.50 22.94
N SER A 13 15.94 -17.70 22.72
CA SER A 13 17.01 -17.95 21.76
C SER A 13 16.48 -17.80 20.32
N LEU A 14 17.44 -17.71 19.38
CA LEU A 14 17.35 -17.84 17.90
C LEU A 14 17.28 -16.48 17.18
N VAL A 15 18.18 -16.11 16.26
CA VAL A 15 19.21 -16.83 15.47
C VAL A 15 20.37 -15.87 15.17
N SER A 16 21.61 -16.34 15.32
CA SER A 16 22.77 -15.75 14.66
C SER A 16 22.70 -16.07 13.17
N SER A 17 22.63 -15.06 12.31
CA SER A 17 22.94 -15.24 10.89
C SER A 17 24.37 -14.77 10.63
N THR A 18 25.29 -15.72 10.55
CA THR A 18 26.60 -15.53 9.92
C THR A 18 26.46 -15.52 8.40
N ALA A 19 27.27 -14.69 7.76
CA ALA A 19 27.35 -14.48 6.32
C ALA A 19 27.58 -15.74 5.48
N ALA A 20 27.00 -15.79 4.27
CA ALA A 20 27.52 -16.58 3.15
C ALA A 20 27.00 -16.07 1.78
N THR A 21 27.96 -15.82 0.89
CA THR A 21 28.00 -16.08 -0.58
C THR A 21 26.98 -15.47 -1.55
N ASP A 22 27.53 -14.59 -2.39
CA ASP A 22 27.63 -14.70 -3.86
C ASP A 22 26.41 -15.15 -4.70
N THR A 23 26.07 -14.29 -5.66
CA THR A 23 25.28 -14.51 -6.89
C THR A 23 24.01 -15.35 -6.78
N HIS A 24 22.84 -14.71 -6.83
CA HIS A 24 21.70 -15.19 -7.62
C HIS A 24 20.90 -13.98 -8.08
N PHE A 25 20.65 -13.88 -9.38
CA PHE A 25 19.63 -13.02 -9.99
C PHE A 25 18.38 -13.01 -9.11
N PRO A 26 17.66 -11.87 -8.97
CA PRO A 26 16.40 -11.87 -8.23
C PRO A 26 15.54 -12.98 -8.82
N ARG A 27 15.32 -14.03 -8.01
CA ARG A 27 14.27 -15.01 -8.28
C ARG A 27 13.03 -14.16 -8.50
N ASN A 28 12.34 -14.35 -9.62
CA ASN A 28 10.98 -13.88 -9.77
C ASN A 28 10.22 -14.45 -8.57
N VAL A 29 10.09 -13.67 -7.50
CA VAL A 29 9.24 -13.99 -6.37
C VAL A 29 7.86 -13.96 -6.98
N GLU A 30 7.27 -15.12 -7.14
CA GLU A 30 5.87 -15.21 -7.56
C GLU A 30 5.07 -14.62 -6.39
N VAL A 31 4.78 -13.32 -6.48
CA VAL A 31 4.03 -12.61 -5.46
C VAL A 31 2.58 -13.08 -5.59
N ASP A 32 2.10 -13.76 -4.55
CA ASP A 32 0.72 -14.19 -4.49
C ASP A 32 -0.23 -12.99 -4.58
N ARG A 33 -1.38 -13.19 -5.22
CA ARG A 33 -2.37 -12.14 -5.43
C ARG A 33 -2.81 -11.51 -4.11
N ASP A 34 -3.10 -12.31 -3.09
CA ASP A 34 -3.57 -11.79 -1.81
C ASP A 34 -2.43 -11.07 -1.09
N GLN A 35 -1.20 -11.57 -1.18
CA GLN A 35 -0.04 -10.88 -0.61
C GLN A 35 0.21 -9.51 -1.25
N TYR A 36 0.13 -9.42 -2.58
CA TYR A 36 0.28 -8.15 -3.30
C TYR A 36 -0.82 -7.15 -2.93
N ILE A 37 -2.08 -7.58 -2.91
CA ILE A 37 -3.20 -6.73 -2.54
C ILE A 37 -3.11 -6.30 -1.08
N GLN A 38 -2.72 -7.19 -0.16
CA GLN A 38 -2.48 -6.82 1.24
C GLN A 38 -1.34 -5.80 1.37
N CYS A 39 -0.27 -5.94 0.61
CA CYS A 39 0.80 -4.95 0.58
C CYS A 39 0.30 -3.57 0.14
N LEU A 40 -0.46 -3.48 -0.97
CA LEU A 40 -1.07 -2.22 -1.42
C LEU A 40 -1.98 -1.59 -0.35
N LEU A 41 -2.73 -2.42 0.39
CA LEU A 41 -3.66 -1.97 1.42
C LEU A 41 -2.97 -1.52 2.71
N ASN A 42 -1.79 -2.07 3.02
CA ASN A 42 -1.00 -1.73 4.19
C ASN A 42 -0.14 -0.49 3.96
N ASN A 43 0.37 -0.33 2.74
CA ASN A 43 1.19 0.81 2.34
C ASN A 43 0.36 1.95 1.73
N ARG A 44 -0.87 2.19 2.21
CA ARG A 44 -1.69 3.29 1.69
C ARG A 44 -0.98 4.63 1.82
N ALA A 45 -1.07 5.46 0.78
CA ALA A 45 -0.38 6.74 0.70
C ALA A 45 -0.85 7.75 1.77
N TRP A 46 -2.02 7.53 2.37
CA TRP A 46 -2.56 8.38 3.43
C TRP A 46 -3.01 7.55 4.64
N PRO A 47 -2.71 7.99 5.88
CA PRO A 47 -3.10 7.27 7.09
C PRO A 47 -4.61 7.39 7.28
N LYS A 48 -5.30 6.28 7.56
CA LYS A 48 -6.74 6.32 7.84
C LYS A 48 -7.01 7.36 8.94
N PRO A 49 -7.95 8.28 8.71
CA PRO A 49 -8.29 9.32 9.67
C PRO A 49 -8.87 8.69 10.95
N PRO A 50 -8.79 9.38 12.10
CA PRO A 50 -9.40 8.91 13.33
C PRO A 50 -10.90 8.67 13.13
N SER A 51 -11.39 7.52 13.60
CA SER A 51 -12.81 7.12 13.48
C SER A 51 -13.74 8.25 13.94
N GLY A 52 -14.69 8.64 13.08
CA GLY A 52 -15.72 9.64 13.39
C GLY A 52 -15.55 11.04 12.77
N GLN A 53 -14.34 11.45 12.34
CA GLN A 53 -14.12 12.72 11.60
C GLN A 53 -13.75 12.51 10.11
N ALA A 54 -13.65 11.24 9.77
CA ALA A 54 -12.89 10.63 8.72
C ALA A 54 -13.66 10.44 7.41
N GLU A 55 -14.75 9.68 7.55
CA GLU A 55 -15.53 9.11 6.46
C GLU A 55 -16.37 10.17 5.73
N GLN A 56 -16.45 11.38 6.27
CA GLN A 56 -17.29 12.45 5.75
C GLN A 56 -16.53 13.58 5.04
N SER A 57 -15.20 13.64 5.13
CA SER A 57 -14.46 14.68 4.39
C SER A 57 -14.37 14.29 2.91
N ALA A 58 -14.67 15.23 2.02
CA ALA A 58 -14.58 15.01 0.58
C ALA A 58 -13.16 14.59 0.13
N ARG A 59 -12.13 15.03 0.87
CA ARG A 59 -10.73 14.60 0.71
C ARG A 59 -10.58 13.10 0.87
N TRP A 60 -11.11 12.55 1.96
CA TRP A 60 -11.03 11.11 2.21
C TRP A 60 -11.89 10.29 1.28
N GLN A 61 -13.05 10.81 0.89
CA GLN A 61 -13.88 10.15 -0.11
C GLN A 61 -13.16 10.06 -1.45
N ALA A 62 -12.48 11.12 -1.89
CA ALA A 62 -11.70 11.12 -3.11
C ALA A 62 -10.53 10.11 -3.07
N VAL A 63 -9.71 10.15 -2.02
CA VAL A 63 -8.57 9.21 -1.85
C VAL A 63 -9.06 7.77 -1.74
N SER A 64 -10.10 7.51 -0.95
CA SER A 64 -10.65 6.16 -0.80
C SER A 64 -11.26 5.63 -2.09
N LYS A 65 -11.92 6.49 -2.88
CA LYS A 65 -12.44 6.12 -4.21
C LYS A 65 -11.31 5.73 -5.16
N TYR A 66 -10.23 6.51 -5.18
CA TYR A 66 -9.03 6.18 -5.97
C TYR A 66 -8.46 4.81 -5.57
N GLU A 67 -8.13 4.62 -4.28
CA GLU A 67 -7.52 3.40 -3.78
C GLU A 67 -8.40 2.16 -4.01
N TRP A 68 -9.72 2.31 -3.80
CA TRP A 68 -10.68 1.24 -4.04
C TRP A 68 -10.79 0.88 -5.53
N CYS A 69 -10.86 1.88 -6.40
CA CYS A 69 -10.85 1.68 -7.85
C CYS A 69 -9.63 0.88 -8.28
N LEU A 70 -8.44 1.27 -7.80
CA LEU A 70 -7.18 0.65 -8.16
C LEU A 70 -7.13 -0.81 -7.72
N VAL A 71 -7.50 -1.09 -6.46
CA VAL A 71 -7.52 -2.46 -5.93
C VAL A 71 -8.50 -3.35 -6.68
N GLU A 72 -9.70 -2.85 -7.00
CA GLU A 72 -10.71 -3.63 -7.73
C GLU A 72 -10.30 -3.89 -9.18
N ASP A 73 -9.72 -2.91 -9.88
CA ASP A 73 -9.25 -3.12 -11.25
C ASP A 73 -8.05 -4.07 -11.30
N ILE A 74 -7.12 -3.99 -10.33
CA ILE A 74 -6.01 -4.95 -10.20
C ILE A 74 -6.53 -6.37 -9.92
N LYS A 75 -7.51 -6.53 -9.04
CA LYS A 75 -8.14 -7.83 -8.74
C LYS A 75 -8.77 -8.48 -9.98
N ARG A 76 -9.17 -7.69 -10.98
CA ARG A 76 -9.73 -8.19 -12.24
C ARG A 76 -8.67 -8.60 -13.26
N LEU A 77 -7.39 -8.31 -13.00
CA LEU A 77 -6.31 -8.71 -13.88
C LEU A 77 -6.01 -10.20 -13.74
N ASN A 78 -5.70 -10.83 -14.88
CA ASN A 78 -5.22 -12.20 -14.92
C ASN A 78 -3.75 -12.34 -14.47
N LYS A 79 -3.04 -11.22 -14.29
CA LYS A 79 -1.64 -11.17 -13.82
C LYS A 79 -1.53 -10.20 -12.66
N VAL A 80 -1.03 -10.69 -11.54
CA VAL A 80 -0.76 -9.93 -10.33
C VAL A 80 0.65 -10.32 -9.86
N PRO A 81 1.58 -9.37 -9.64
CA PRO A 81 1.43 -7.92 -9.85
C PRO A 81 1.31 -7.56 -11.35
N PRO A 82 0.62 -6.46 -11.69
CA PRO A 82 0.65 -5.92 -13.06
C PRO A 82 2.07 -5.48 -13.47
N SER A 83 2.31 -5.30 -14.76
CA SER A 83 3.50 -4.55 -15.20
C SER A 83 3.36 -3.06 -14.84
N GLU A 84 4.47 -2.34 -14.67
CA GLU A 84 4.47 -0.90 -14.37
C GLU A 84 3.60 -0.10 -15.37
N ALA A 85 3.73 -0.38 -16.68
CA ALA A 85 2.91 0.26 -17.71
C ALA A 85 1.41 -0.05 -17.59
N THR A 86 1.05 -1.24 -17.10
CA THR A 86 -0.35 -1.60 -16.84
C THR A 86 -0.84 -0.90 -15.58
N PHE A 87 -0.03 -0.88 -14.53
CA PHE A 87 -0.34 -0.20 -13.28
C PHE A 87 -0.58 1.30 -13.49
N GLN A 88 0.30 1.97 -14.23
CA GLN A 88 0.15 3.40 -14.54
C GLN A 88 -1.18 3.70 -15.25
N LYS A 89 -1.55 2.89 -16.25
CA LYS A 89 -2.84 3.06 -16.96
C LYS A 89 -4.05 2.88 -16.03
N LEU A 90 -3.96 1.94 -15.08
CA LEU A 90 -5.02 1.75 -14.08
C LEU A 90 -5.07 2.93 -13.11
N SER A 91 -3.92 3.42 -12.66
CA SER A 91 -3.81 4.59 -11.79
C SER A 91 -4.42 5.83 -12.45
N ASP A 92 -4.03 6.17 -13.69
CA ASP A 92 -4.57 7.32 -14.43
C ASP A 92 -6.09 7.23 -14.62
N SER A 93 -6.59 6.03 -14.96
CA SER A 93 -8.02 5.74 -15.07
C SER A 93 -8.76 5.97 -13.75
N CYS A 94 -8.20 5.50 -12.63
CA CYS A 94 -8.79 5.66 -11.31
C CYS A 94 -8.73 7.10 -10.79
N GLU A 95 -7.66 7.85 -11.10
CA GLU A 95 -7.54 9.27 -10.76
C GLU A 95 -8.70 10.06 -11.36
N SER A 96 -8.99 9.86 -12.66
CA SER A 96 -10.08 10.55 -13.35
C SER A 96 -11.47 10.32 -12.72
N LYS A 97 -11.68 9.14 -12.13
CA LYS A 97 -12.96 8.72 -11.52
C LYS A 97 -13.10 9.15 -10.06
N ALA A 98 -11.99 9.38 -9.37
CA ALA A 98 -11.99 9.62 -7.93
C ALA A 98 -12.72 10.93 -7.54
N VAL A 99 -12.67 11.93 -8.43
CA VAL A 99 -13.23 13.27 -8.17
C VAL A 99 -14.47 13.60 -9.00
N SER A 100 -14.83 12.78 -10.00
CA SER A 100 -15.88 13.10 -10.99
C SER A 100 -17.24 13.38 -10.36
N ASP A 101 -17.60 12.60 -9.34
CA ASP A 101 -18.94 12.61 -8.75
C ASP A 101 -19.01 13.43 -7.45
N ILE A 102 -17.93 14.14 -7.09
CA ILE A 102 -17.87 14.94 -5.86
C ILE A 102 -18.39 16.36 -6.17
N VAL A 103 -19.51 16.72 -5.54
CA VAL A 103 -20.14 18.03 -5.70
C VAL A 103 -19.51 19.03 -4.74
N LEU A 104 -18.63 19.88 -5.27
CA LEU A 104 -17.92 20.93 -4.54
C LEU A 104 -17.67 22.16 -5.43
N PRO A 105 -17.41 23.34 -4.83
CA PRO A 105 -16.88 24.50 -5.55
C PRO A 105 -15.59 24.16 -6.33
N ASP A 106 -15.35 24.84 -7.45
CA ASP A 106 -14.24 24.55 -8.35
C ASP A 106 -12.85 24.64 -7.68
N ILE A 107 -12.68 25.55 -6.71
CA ILE A 107 -11.42 25.68 -5.97
C ILE A 107 -11.14 24.44 -5.11
N ASP A 108 -12.17 23.87 -4.50
CA ASP A 108 -12.05 22.65 -3.69
C ASP A 108 -11.85 21.43 -4.58
N LYS A 109 -12.50 21.38 -5.75
CA LYS A 109 -12.25 20.33 -6.75
C LYS A 109 -10.80 20.32 -7.22
N LYS A 110 -10.18 21.47 -7.50
CA LYS A 110 -8.75 21.54 -7.87
C LYS A 110 -7.86 21.00 -6.76
N HIS A 111 -8.12 21.33 -5.51
CA HIS A 111 -7.39 20.76 -4.37
C HIS A 111 -7.58 19.25 -4.25
N LEU A 112 -8.78 18.73 -4.53
CA LEU A 112 -9.03 17.29 -4.57
C LEU A 112 -8.28 16.61 -5.71
N THR A 113 -8.27 17.19 -6.91
CA THR A 113 -7.51 16.67 -8.04
C THR A 113 -6.02 16.61 -7.70
N LEU A 114 -5.45 17.66 -7.12
CA LEU A 114 -4.05 17.66 -6.68
C LEU A 114 -3.78 16.59 -5.61
N LEU A 115 -4.69 16.44 -4.66
CA LEU A 115 -4.60 15.42 -3.62
C LEU A 115 -4.60 14.01 -4.22
N VAL A 116 -5.55 13.71 -5.10
CA VAL A 116 -5.64 12.40 -5.77
C VAL A 116 -4.44 12.16 -6.67
N GLY A 117 -3.98 13.16 -7.42
CA GLY A 117 -2.78 13.05 -8.25
C GLY A 117 -1.53 12.74 -7.43
N TYR A 118 -1.39 13.33 -6.23
CA TYR A 118 -0.32 12.96 -5.29
C TYR A 118 -0.46 11.51 -4.81
N THR A 119 -1.67 11.08 -4.42
CA THR A 119 -1.94 9.68 -4.05
C THR A 119 -1.61 8.73 -5.21
N ALA A 120 -1.93 9.11 -6.46
CA ALA A 120 -1.64 8.33 -7.65
C ALA A 120 -0.13 8.18 -7.88
N TYR A 121 0.62 9.28 -7.78
CA TYR A 121 2.07 9.27 -7.83
C TYR A 121 2.67 8.32 -6.78
N THR A 122 2.27 8.44 -5.50
CA THR A 122 2.79 7.56 -4.43
C THR A 122 2.41 6.10 -4.65
N ALA A 123 1.24 5.82 -5.23
CA ALA A 123 0.81 4.44 -5.53
C ALA A 123 1.76 3.73 -6.50
N VAL A 124 2.46 4.46 -7.39
CA VAL A 124 3.48 3.89 -8.29
C VAL A 124 4.69 3.40 -7.52
N ASP A 125 5.16 4.17 -6.53
CA ASP A 125 6.27 3.77 -5.67
C ASP A 125 5.88 2.55 -4.81
N ILE A 126 4.66 2.55 -4.26
CA ILE A 126 4.11 1.43 -3.50
C ILE A 126 3.99 0.17 -4.39
N HIS A 127 3.62 0.32 -5.66
CA HIS A 127 3.59 -0.80 -6.61
C HIS A 127 4.96 -1.43 -6.81
N LYS A 128 6.01 -0.62 -6.96
CA LYS A 128 7.40 -1.09 -7.09
C LYS A 128 7.83 -1.89 -5.87
N GLU A 129 7.59 -1.35 -4.68
CA GLU A 129 7.86 -2.03 -3.42
C GLU A 129 7.08 -3.36 -3.31
N CYS A 130 5.76 -3.33 -3.51
CA CYS A 130 4.90 -4.49 -3.37
C CYS A 130 5.10 -5.57 -4.43
N SER A 131 5.65 -5.21 -5.60
CA SER A 131 5.96 -6.15 -6.69
C SER A 131 7.40 -6.67 -6.65
N GLY A 132 8.25 -6.16 -5.74
CA GLY A 132 9.66 -6.51 -5.65
C GLY A 132 10.51 -5.94 -6.80
N GLN A 133 10.07 -4.83 -7.39
CA GLN A 133 10.76 -4.10 -8.46
C GLN A 133 11.48 -2.88 -7.84
N GLU A 134 12.56 -3.11 -7.09
CA GLU A 134 13.48 -2.05 -6.64
C GLU A 134 14.51 -1.67 -7.72
#